data_AF-A0A7J8JTQ6-F1
#
_entry.id   AF-A0A7J8JTQ6-F1
#
_cell.length_a   1.000
_cell.length_b   1.000
_cell.length_c   1.000
_cell.angle_alpha   90.00
_cell.angle_beta   90.00
_cell.angle_gamma   90.00
#
_symmetry.space_group_name_H-M   'P 1'
#
loop_
_entity.id
_entity.type
_entity.pdbx_description
1 polymer ?
#
loop_
_entity_poly.entity_id
_entity_poly.type
_entity_poly.pdbx_seq_one_letter_code
_entity_poly.pdbx_strand_id
1 'polypeptide(L)'
;MEKLSSTTKGVCELENYHYGQDSKRPLLFHTWPTAHFYEASRQLSDMYGAELLLKRTIVEELAHTTDHDLTLTYLSLWLHQPYVQSNSKLLLESMLLETGHRAL
;
A
#
# COMPACT_ATOMS: atom_id res chain seq x y z
N MET A 1 5.22 -3.88 4.27
CA MET A 1 5.05 -2.56 3.62
C MET A 1 5.40 -1.41 4.55
N GLU A 2 4.99 -1.42 5.82
CA GLU A 2 5.31 -0.31 6.75
C GLU A 2 6.80 0.03 6.86
N LYS A 3 7.68 -0.97 7.07
CA LYS A 3 9.13 -0.75 7.13
C LYS A 3 9.71 -0.17 5.83
N LEU A 4 9.16 -0.56 4.68
CA LEU A 4 9.53 -0.03 3.36
C LEU A 4 9.06 1.42 3.20
N SER A 5 7.84 1.74 3.64
CA SER A 5 7.31 3.11 3.68
C SER A 5 8.15 4.03 4.57
N SER A 6 8.51 3.61 5.78
CA SER A 6 9.31 4.44 6.70
C SER A 6 10.73 4.68 6.18
N THR A 7 11.35 3.67 5.58
CA THR A 7 12.71 3.82 5.01
C THR A 7 12.70 4.71 3.77
N THR A 8 11.74 4.53 2.86
CA THR A 8 11.60 5.36 1.65
C THR A 8 11.25 6.80 1.96
N LYS A 9 10.47 7.04 3.03
CA LYS A 9 10.24 8.39 3.57
C LYS A 9 11.57 9.07 3.94
N GLY A 10 12.44 8.36 4.67
CA GLY A 10 13.75 8.87 5.04
C GLY A 10 14.64 9.17 3.84
N VAL A 11 14.60 8.32 2.80
CA VAL A 11 15.32 8.58 1.54
C VAL A 11 14.78 9.82 0.82
N CYS A 12 13.46 9.98 0.75
CA CYS A 12 12.81 11.15 0.14
C CYS A 12 13.15 12.46 0.88
N GLU A 13 13.13 12.44 2.21
CA GLU A 13 13.49 13.60 3.05
C GLU A 13 14.97 13.97 2.89
N LEU A 14 15.86 12.98 2.82
CA LEU A 14 17.30 13.19 2.65
C LEU A 14 17.63 13.70 1.25
N GLU A 15 16.94 13.21 0.22
CA GLU A 15 17.05 13.70 -1.15
C GLU A 15 16.58 15.15 -1.27
N ASN A 16 15.46 15.50 -0.63
CA ASN A 16 14.96 16.88 -0.57
C ASN A 16 15.94 17.82 0.17
N TYR A 17 16.60 17.34 1.23
CA TYR A 17 17.62 18.11 1.96
C TYR A 17 18.89 18.34 1.13
N HIS A 18 19.36 17.32 0.40
CA HIS A 18 20.60 17.39 -0.38
C HIS A 18 20.47 18.20 -1.68
N TYR A 19 19.35 18.10 -2.40
CA TYR A 19 19.23 18.62 -3.77
C TYR A 19 18.36 19.88 -3.91
N GLY A 20 17.61 20.28 -2.87
CA GLY A 20 16.73 21.46 -2.92
C GLY A 20 15.73 21.41 -4.10
N GLN A 21 15.36 22.58 -4.65
CA GLN A 21 14.54 22.66 -5.89
C GLN A 21 15.36 22.59 -7.18
N ASP A 22 16.68 22.80 -7.14
CA ASP A 22 17.45 23.29 -8.30
C ASP A 22 18.56 22.37 -8.83
N SER A 23 18.63 21.10 -8.40
CA SER A 23 19.65 20.19 -8.93
C SER A 23 19.06 18.86 -9.40
N LYS A 24 19.58 18.38 -10.55
CA LYS A 24 19.18 17.12 -11.21
C LYS A 24 19.16 15.99 -10.18
N ARG A 25 17.95 15.63 -9.75
CA ARG A 25 17.70 14.55 -8.81
C ARG A 25 18.20 13.24 -9.42
N PRO A 26 19.04 12.46 -8.73
CA PRO A 26 19.43 11.14 -9.20
C PRO A 26 18.19 10.24 -9.22
N LEU A 27 17.85 9.73 -10.41
CA LEU A 27 16.76 8.77 -10.56
C LEU A 27 17.16 7.45 -9.92
N LEU A 28 16.65 7.18 -8.70
CA LEU A 28 16.83 5.90 -8.01
C LEU A 28 16.01 4.77 -8.65
N PHE A 29 15.01 5.13 -9.45
CA PHE A 29 14.12 4.24 -10.19
C PHE A 29 14.21 4.54 -11.69
N HIS A 30 13.69 3.65 -12.53
CA HIS A 30 13.78 3.79 -13.99
C HIS A 30 13.11 5.07 -14.51
N THR A 31 11.90 5.35 -14.04
CA THR A 31 11.06 6.47 -14.50
C THR A 31 10.47 7.27 -13.35
N TRP A 32 10.41 6.71 -12.14
CA TRP A 32 9.76 7.36 -11.00
C TRP A 32 10.70 8.23 -10.15
N PRO A 33 10.22 9.40 -9.67
CA PRO A 33 10.83 10.09 -8.54
C PRO A 33 10.67 9.27 -7.25
N THR A 34 11.63 9.38 -6.33
CA THR A 34 11.58 8.72 -5.02
C THR A 34 10.31 9.06 -4.22
N ALA A 35 9.81 10.28 -4.35
CA ALA A 35 8.55 10.72 -3.73
C ALA A 35 7.35 9.87 -4.19
N HIS A 36 7.26 9.56 -5.49
CA HIS A 36 6.17 8.76 -6.04
C HIS A 36 6.23 7.31 -5.54
N PHE A 37 7.45 6.76 -5.39
CA PHE A 37 7.61 5.42 -4.80
C PHE A 37 7.16 5.37 -3.33
N TYR A 38 7.47 6.41 -2.55
CA TYR A 38 7.01 6.53 -1.17
C TYR A 38 5.48 6.64 -1.09
N GLU A 39 4.87 7.51 -1.90
CA GLU A 39 3.42 7.69 -1.95
C GLU A 39 2.70 6.39 -2.31
N ALA A 40 3.17 5.70 -3.36
CA ALA A 40 2.64 4.40 -3.78
C ALA A 40 2.77 3.34 -2.67
N SER A 41 3.94 3.27 -2.03
CA SER A 41 4.19 2.35 -0.91
C SER A 41 3.26 2.61 0.28
N ARG A 42 3.03 3.89 0.59
CA ARG A 42 2.15 4.31 1.69
C ARG A 42 0.69 3.99 1.37
N GLN A 43 0.23 4.32 0.17
CA GLN A 43 -1.13 4.03 -0.26
C GLN A 43 -1.45 2.53 -0.19
N LEU A 44 -0.54 1.68 -0.68
CA LEU A 44 -0.68 0.23 -0.55
C LEU A 44 -0.72 -0.21 0.92
N SER A 45 0.17 0.33 1.76
CA SER A 45 0.21 0.00 3.18
C SER A 45 -1.09 0.37 3.90
N ASP A 46 -1.64 1.54 3.62
CA ASP A 46 -2.86 2.04 4.25
C ASP A 46 -4.09 1.21 3.81
N MET A 47 -4.18 0.87 2.52
CA MET A 47 -5.25 0.02 2.00
C MET A 47 -5.24 -1.39 2.61
N TYR A 48 -4.08 -2.05 2.60
CA TYR A 48 -3.95 -3.39 3.20
C TYR A 48 -4.07 -3.35 4.73
N GLY A 49 -3.68 -2.25 5.38
CA GLY A 49 -3.88 -2.03 6.80
C GLY A 49 -5.36 -1.94 7.17
N ALA A 50 -6.14 -1.16 6.42
CA ALA A 50 -7.59 -1.06 6.61
C ALA A 50 -8.30 -2.40 6.40
N GLU A 51 -7.92 -3.13 5.34
CA GLU A 51 -8.45 -4.48 5.07
C GLU A 51 -8.10 -5.46 6.20
N LEU A 52 -6.88 -5.40 6.74
CA LEU A 52 -6.47 -6.26 7.85
C LEU A 52 -7.26 -5.95 9.13
N LEU A 53 -7.51 -4.66 9.42
CA LEU A 53 -8.34 -4.24 10.55
C LEU A 53 -9.77 -4.77 10.40
N LEU A 54 -10.37 -4.62 9.22
CA LEU A 54 -11.70 -5.17 8.93
C LEU A 54 -11.75 -6.68 9.19
N LYS A 55 -10.76 -7.43 8.70
CA LYS A 55 -10.69 -8.87 8.90
C LYS A 55 -10.56 -9.27 10.37
N ARG A 56 -9.80 -8.52 11.16
CA ARG A 56 -9.70 -8.74 12.61
C ARG A 56 -11.04 -8.51 13.31
N THR A 57 -11.69 -7.39 13.02
CA THR A 57 -13.01 -7.07 13.57
C THR A 57 -14.04 -8.12 13.17
N ILE A 58 -14.05 -8.58 11.92
CA ILE A 58 -14.95 -9.66 11.48
C ILE A 58 -14.73 -10.93 12.32
N VAL A 59 -13.48 -11.36 12.54
CA VAL A 59 -13.20 -12.57 13.31
C VAL A 59 -13.60 -12.44 14.78
N GLU A 60 -13.38 -11.27 15.37
CA GLU A 60 -13.77 -10.97 16.76
C GLU A 60 -15.30 -10.98 16.91
N GLU A 61 -16.02 -10.28 16.02
CA GLU A 61 -17.48 -10.15 16.09
C GLU A 61 -18.22 -11.42 15.64
N LEU A 62 -17.64 -12.20 14.73
CA LEU A 62 -18.25 -13.44 14.24
C LEU A 62 -18.47 -14.46 15.37
N ALA A 63 -17.59 -14.50 16.38
CA ALA A 63 -17.75 -15.37 17.53
C ALA A 63 -18.91 -14.97 18.45
N HIS A 64 -19.34 -13.72 18.38
CA HIS A 64 -20.39 -13.14 19.22
C HIS A 64 -21.74 -12.97 18.50
N THR A 65 -21.75 -13.15 17.17
CA THR A 65 -22.93 -12.95 16.33
C THR A 65 -23.82 -14.19 16.32
N THR A 66 -25.11 -14.01 16.64
CA THR A 66 -26.14 -15.05 16.54
C THR A 66 -27.10 -14.83 15.35
N ASP A 67 -26.94 -13.71 14.65
CA ASP A 67 -27.74 -13.31 13.48
C ASP A 67 -27.12 -13.85 12.17
N HIS A 68 -27.95 -14.54 11.39
CA HIS A 68 -27.56 -15.15 10.13
C HIS A 68 -27.28 -14.11 9.03
N ASP A 69 -28.06 -13.02 8.98
CA ASP A 69 -27.91 -11.99 7.95
C ASP A 69 -26.60 -11.21 8.12
N LEU A 70 -26.21 -11.00 9.38
CA LEU A 70 -24.98 -10.34 9.78
C LEU A 70 -23.76 -11.23 9.47
N THR A 71 -23.89 -12.55 9.67
CA THR A 71 -22.87 -13.54 9.26
C THR A 71 -22.65 -13.58 7.75
N LEU A 72 -23.74 -13.53 6.95
CA LEU A 72 -23.67 -13.44 5.49
C LEU A 72 -22.97 -12.16 5.03
N THR A 73 -23.27 -11.04 5.71
CA THR A 73 -22.62 -9.76 5.45
C THR A 73 -21.10 -9.84 5.69
N TYR A 74 -20.68 -10.40 6.83
CA TYR A 74 -19.26 -10.62 7.12
C TYR A 74 -18.56 -11.53 6.10
N LEU A 75 -19.24 -12.59 5.65
CA LEU A 75 -18.71 -13.47 4.61
C LEU A 75 -18.52 -12.73 3.28
N SER A 76 -19.48 -11.88 2.90
CA SER A 76 -19.36 -11.05 1.69
C SER A 76 -18.21 -10.04 1.79
N LEU A 77 -18.05 -9.39 2.93
CA LEU A 77 -16.95 -8.44 3.19
C LEU A 77 -15.59 -9.14 3.12
N TRP A 78 -15.48 -10.34 3.69
CA TRP A 78 -14.28 -11.15 3.66
C TRP A 78 -13.88 -11.57 2.23
N LEU A 79 -14.87 -11.94 1.41
CA LEU A 79 -14.65 -12.40 0.04
C LEU A 79 -14.27 -11.26 -0.90
N HIS A 80 -14.97 -10.12 -0.80
CA HIS A 80 -14.83 -9.03 -1.76
C HIS A 80 -13.73 -8.02 -1.43
N GLN A 81 -13.19 -8.03 -0.20
CA GLN A 81 -12.08 -7.16 0.22
C GLN A 81 -12.27 -5.68 -0.18
N PRO A 82 -13.31 -5.02 0.35
CA PRO A 82 -13.79 -3.73 -0.14
C PRO A 82 -12.74 -2.61 -0.06
N TYR A 83 -11.75 -2.72 0.84
CA TYR A 83 -10.70 -1.72 0.97
C TYR A 83 -9.55 -1.91 -0.01
N VAL A 84 -9.46 -3.06 -0.68
CA VAL A 84 -8.46 -3.35 -1.70
C VAL A 84 -9.00 -2.92 -3.07
N GLN A 85 -8.73 -1.67 -3.43
CA GLN A 85 -9.02 -1.12 -4.75
C GLN A 85 -8.29 -1.90 -5.86
N SER A 86 -8.91 -2.01 -7.03
CA SER A 86 -8.37 -2.74 -8.19
C SER A 86 -7.06 -2.16 -8.73
N ASN A 87 -6.80 -0.88 -8.48
CA ASN A 87 -5.55 -0.20 -8.84
C ASN A 87 -4.34 -0.68 -8.00
N SER A 88 -4.55 -1.33 -6.85
CA SER A 88 -3.47 -1.81 -5.97
C SER A 88 -2.53 -2.77 -6.69
N LYS A 89 -3.10 -3.69 -7.48
CA LYS A 89 -2.32 -4.63 -8.30
C LYS A 89 -1.49 -3.89 -9.33
N LEU A 90 -2.09 -2.94 -10.04
CA LEU A 90 -1.38 -2.13 -11.04
C LEU A 90 -0.27 -1.30 -10.39
N LEU A 91 -0.52 -0.71 -9.23
CA LEU A 91 0.44 0.08 -8.48
C LEU A 91 1.63 -0.78 -8.01
N LEU A 92 1.36 -1.98 -7.51
CA LEU A 92 2.38 -2.94 -7.11
C LEU A 92 3.22 -3.42 -8.31
N GLU A 93 2.57 -3.70 -9.44
CA GLU A 93 3.26 -4.12 -10.66
C GLU A 93 4.16 -3.01 -11.20
N SER A 94 3.68 -1.76 -11.20
CA SER A 94 4.51 -0.60 -11.54
C SER A 94 5.70 -0.47 -10.60
N MET A 95 5.52 -0.64 -9.28
CA MET A 95 6.64 -0.61 -8.33
C MET A 95 7.68 -1.71 -8.60
N LEU A 96 7.26 -2.91 -8.98
CA LEU A 96 8.17 -4.02 -9.30
C LEU A 96 8.95 -3.79 -10.59
N LEU A 97 8.31 -3.20 -11.61
CA LEU A 97 8.97 -2.79 -12.85
C LEU A 97 9.99 -1.67 -12.58
N GLU A 98 9.60 -0.64 -11.82
CA GLU A 98 10.45 0.52 -11.51
C GLU A 98 11.68 0.18 -10.67
N THR A 99 11.58 -0.84 -9.83
CA THR A 99 12.69 -1.36 -9.02
C THR A 99 13.52 -2.43 -9.73
N GLY A 100 13.20 -2.78 -10.99
CA GLY A 100 13.89 -3.80 -11.76
C GLY A 100 13.68 -5.24 -11.25
N HIS A 101 12.74 -5.46 -10.33
CA HIS A 101 12.40 -6.80 -9.81
C HIS A 101 11.54 -7.60 -10.79
N ARG A 102 10.91 -6.92 -11.76
CA ARG A 102 10.21 -7.52 -12.88
C ARG A 102 10.82 -7.03 -14.19
N ALA A 103 11.08 -7.95 -15.11
CA ALA A 103 11.53 -7.61 -16.47
C ALA A 103 10.38 -6.98 -17.26
N LEU A 104 10.73 -5.98 -18.08
CA LEU A 104 9.86 -5.32 -19.06
C LEU A 104 9.48 -6.28 -20.19
#